data_AF-A0A2N2D0Q3-F1
#
_entry.id   AF-A0A2N2D0Q3-F1
#
_cell.length_a   1.000
_cell.length_b   1.000
_cell.length_c   1.000
_cell.angle_alpha   90.00
_cell.angle_beta   90.00
_cell.angle_gamma   90.00
#
_symmetry.space_group_name_H-M   'P 1'
#
loop_
_entity.id
_entity.type
_entity.pdbx_description
1 polymer ?
#
loop_
_entity_poly.entity_id
_entity_poly.type
_entity_poly.pdbx_seq_one_letter_code
_entity_poly.pdbx_strand_id
1 'polypeptide(L)' 'MRCPVCRGLQVGKVGSDQFYCWNCFLEFNYARGRLNLYEVGEDGSLISMDETPGLL' A
#
# COMPACT_ATOMS: atom_id res chain seq x y z
N MET A 1 -11.21 -8.39 -1.82
CA MET A 1 -9.80 -8.47 -1.38
C MET A 1 -9.68 -7.97 0.05
N ARG A 2 -8.62 -8.32 0.78
CA ARG A 2 -8.34 -7.78 2.12
C ARG A 2 -7.04 -6.98 2.08
N CYS A 3 -6.97 -5.92 2.88
CA CYS A 3 -5.72 -5.19 3.06
C CYS A 3 -4.67 -6.13 3.65
N PRO A 4 -3.46 -6.24 3.07
CA PRO A 4 -2.42 -7.12 3.59
C PRO A 4 -1.88 -6.67 4.95
N VAL A 5 -2.09 -5.40 5.32
CA VAL A 5 -1.62 -4.81 6.58
C VAL A 5 -2.66 -4.98 7.70
N CYS A 6 -3.86 -4.40 7.57
CA CYS A 6 -4.89 -4.48 8.63
C CYS A 6 -5.92 -5.60 8.47
N ARG A 7 -5.89 -6.36 7.36
CA ARG A 7 -6.90 -7.38 7.01
C ARG A 7 -8.33 -6.86 6.85
N GLY A 8 -8.50 -5.54 6.85
CA GLY A 8 -9.76 -4.84 6.62
C GLY A 8 -10.31 -5.02 5.21
N LEU A 9 -11.60 -4.80 5.06
CA LEU A 9 -12.36 -4.97 3.81
C LEU A 9 -12.56 -3.66 3.05
N GLN A 10 -12.24 -2.51 3.65
CA GLN A 10 -12.34 -1.20 3.01
C GLN A 10 -11.16 -0.96 2.06
N VAL A 11 -11.08 -1.78 1.01
CA VAL A 11 -10.04 -1.70 -0.02
C VAL A 11 -10.69 -1.44 -1.38
N GLY A 12 -10.21 -0.40 -2.06
CA GLY A 12 -10.61 -0.03 -3.42
C GLY A 12 -9.46 -0.20 -4.42
N LYS A 13 -9.79 -0.33 -5.70
CA LYS A 13 -8.81 -0.31 -6.80
C LYS A 13 -8.65 1.13 -7.28
N VAL A 14 -7.40 1.61 -7.39
CA VAL A 14 -7.07 2.99 -7.78
C VAL A 14 -6.28 3.08 -9.08
N GLY A 15 -5.79 1.95 -9.60
CA GLY A 15 -5.10 1.85 -10.88
C GLY A 15 -5.01 0.41 -11.38
N SER A 16 -4.25 0.16 -12.44
CA SER A 16 -3.97 -1.20 -12.90
C SER A 16 -3.15 -1.95 -11.86
N ASP A 17 -3.76 -2.98 -11.26
CA ASP A 17 -3.19 -3.79 -10.17
C ASP A 17 -2.79 -3.00 -8.91
N GLN A 18 -3.29 -1.75 -8.77
CA GLN A 18 -3.05 -0.88 -7.63
C GLN A 18 -4.30 -0.72 -6.75
N PHE A 19 -4.10 -0.79 -5.44
CA PHE A 19 -5.18 -0.84 -4.47
C PHE A 19 -4.90 0.05 -3.27
N TYR A 20 -5.94 0.70 -2.77
CA TYR A 20 -5.87 1.61 -1.63
C TYR A 20 -6.75 1.12 -0.48
N CYS A 21 -6.25 1.18 0.75
CA CYS A 21 -7.01 0.81 1.95
C CYS A 21 -7.41 2.05 2.78
N TRP A 22 -8.72 2.27 2.91
CA TRP A 22 -9.30 3.35 3.71
C TRP A 22 -9.06 3.26 5.21
N ASN A 23 -8.72 2.08 5.73
CA ASN A 23 -8.44 1.90 7.17
C ASN A 23 -7.00 2.27 7.54
N CYS A 24 -6.07 2.13 6.60
CA CYS A 24 -4.63 2.31 6.87
C CYS A 24 -4.02 3.49 6.14
N PHE A 25 -4.75 4.10 5.19
CA PHE A 25 -4.22 5.13 4.31
C PHE A 25 -2.98 4.67 3.52
N LEU A 26 -2.97 3.40 3.11
CA LEU A 26 -1.89 2.77 2.35
C LEU A 26 -2.34 2.37 0.95
N GLU A 27 -1.47 2.61 -0.02
CA GLU A 27 -1.55 2.04 -1.36
C GLU A 27 -0.66 0.80 -1.47
N PHE A 28 -1.07 -0.18 -2.26
CA PHE A 28 -0.32 -1.40 -2.47
C PHE A 28 -0.64 -2.10 -3.79
N ASN A 29 0.35 -2.83 -4.31
CA ASN A 29 0.17 -3.77 -5.41
C ASN A 29 0.97 -5.05 -5.21
N TYR A 30 0.60 -6.06 -6.02
CA TYR A 30 1.37 -7.28 -6.16
C TYR A 30 2.09 -7.26 -7.51
N ALA A 31 3.40 -7.11 -7.50
CA ALA A 31 4.23 -7.14 -8.71
C ALA A 31 5.30 -8.21 -8.57
N ARG A 32 5.43 -9.10 -9.58
CA ARG A 32 6.46 -10.15 -9.62
C ARG A 32 6.49 -11.03 -8.34
N GLY A 33 5.32 -11.32 -7.77
CA GLY A 33 5.18 -12.10 -6.54
C GLY A 33 5.58 -11.37 -5.25
N ARG A 34 5.86 -10.06 -5.33
CA ARG A 34 6.15 -9.22 -4.16
C ARG A 34 4.99 -8.26 -3.90
N LEU A 35 4.73 -8.03 -2.61
CA LEU A 35 3.86 -6.97 -2.15
C LEU A 35 4.68 -5.69 -2.06
N ASN A 36 4.28 -4.63 -2.75
CA ASN A 36 4.82 -3.30 -2.53
C ASN A 36 3.79 -2.48 -1.73
N LEU A 37 4.26 -1.76 -0.72
CA LEU A 37 3.45 -0.92 0.16
C LEU A 37 3.93 0.52 0.05
N TYR A 38 2.98 1.45 0.00
CA TYR A 38 3.24 2.87 -0.07
C TYR A 38 2.39 3.61 0.97
N GLU A 39 3.04 4.48 1.72
CA GLU A 39 2.35 5.52 2.49
C GLU A 39 1.89 6.61 1.53
N VAL A 40 0.64 7.05 1.69
CA VAL A 40 0.07 8.14 0.89
C VAL A 40 0.22 9.44 1.68
N GLY A 41 1.06 10.34 1.18
CA GLY A 41 1.23 11.69 1.73
C GLY A 41 -0.05 12.52 1.57
N GLU A 42 -0.16 13.61 2.34
CA GLU A 42 -1.31 14.53 2.27
C GLU A 42 -1.49 15.15 0.87
N ASP A 43 -0.38 15.36 0.16
CA ASP A 43 -0.35 15.84 -1.22
C ASP A 43 -0.60 14.74 -2.27
N GLY A 44 -0.83 13.50 -1.82
CA GLY A 44 -1.04 12.33 -2.68
C GLY A 44 0.26 11.69 -3.18
N SER A 45 1.43 12.14 -2.71
CA SER A 45 2.70 11.48 -3.01
C SER A 45 2.75 10.08 -2.40
N LEU A 46 3.48 9.17 -3.05
CA LEU A 46 3.66 7.79 -2.59
C LEU A 46 5.07 7.60 -2.05
N ILE A 47 5.19 7.27 -0.76
CA ILE A 47 6.46 6.97 -0.11
C ILE A 47 6.55 5.46 0.06
N SER A 48 7.57 4.83 -0.51
CA SER A 48 7.70 3.38 -0.43
C SER A 48 8.11 2.94 0.97
N MET A 49 7.44 1.91 1.50
CA MET A 49 7.79 1.34 2.81
C MET A 49 8.98 0.37 2.76
N ASP A 50 9.54 0.12 1.57
CA ASP A 50 10.74 -0.71 1.37
C ASP A 50 12.04 0.12 1.57
N GLU A 51 11.95 1.46 1.58
CA GLU A 51 13.10 2.38 1.61
C GLU A 51 13.65 2.72 3.00
N THR A 52 13.70 1.73 3.91
CA THR A 52 14.54 1.86 5.13
C THR A 52 15.47 0.65 5.31
N PRO A 53 16.57 0.55 4.53
CA PRO A 53 17.68 -0.32 4.89
C PRO A 53 18.41 0.28 6.10
N GLY A 54 17.92 0.03 7.33
CA GLY A 54 18.69 0.41 8.52
C GLY A 54 17.96 0.61 9.86
N LEU A 55 16.67 0.29 9.98
CA LEU A 55 16.00 0.27 11.29
C LEU A 55 15.17 -1.00 11.47
N LEU A 56 15.88 -2.12 11.62
CA LEU A 56 15.46 -3.30 12.37
C LEU A 56 16.53 -3.61 13.41
#